data_AF-A0A7C2Z6F4-F1
#
_entry.id   AF-A0A7C2Z6F4-F1
#
_cell.length_a   1.000
_cell.length_b   1.000
_cell.length_c   1.000
_cell.angle_alpha   90.00
_cell.angle_beta   90.00
_cell.angle_gamma   90.00
#
_symmetry.space_group_name_H-M   'P 1'
#
loop_
_entity.id
_entity.type
_entity.pdbx_description
1 polymer ?
#
loop_
_entity_poly.entity_id
_entity_poly.type
_entity_poly.pdbx_seq_one_letter_code
_entity_poly.pdbx_strand_id
1 'polypeptide(L)'
;MKASVLEMLPSLGEQWQQERRLLGVLLRLCFGVAGLLWIPLSLMNITADERAAYTLSQYQLYLFLLTLWGYDYRRQLKRTECVLGLANAAAVAPMQVRWEQIVAAGQASLFDVLRRRDMSQKWFPLVFTWTLLLCGYWWLGRQIVRLVEFATTP
;
A
#
# COMPACT_ATOMS: atom_id res chain seq x y z
N MET A 1 -12.28 -40.76 -4.46
CA MET A 1 -11.67 -39.63 -5.22
C MET A 1 -12.29 -38.28 -4.81
N LYS A 2 -12.27 -37.93 -3.52
CA LYS A 2 -12.92 -36.71 -2.96
C LYS A 2 -12.02 -35.97 -1.96
N ALA A 3 -10.70 -36.16 -2.07
CA ALA A 3 -9.72 -35.53 -1.19
C ALA A 3 -8.99 -34.33 -1.83
N SER A 4 -9.15 -34.09 -3.14
CA SER A 4 -8.41 -33.04 -3.86
C SER A 4 -9.10 -31.67 -3.92
N VAL A 5 -10.34 -31.54 -3.42
CA VAL A 5 -11.10 -30.27 -3.47
C VAL A 5 -10.99 -29.47 -2.17
N LEU A 6 -10.64 -30.12 -1.05
CA LEU A 6 -10.53 -29.48 0.26
C LEU A 6 -9.16 -28.86 0.55
N GLU A 7 -8.10 -29.25 -0.17
CA GLU A 7 -6.77 -28.64 -0.03
C GLU A 7 -6.59 -27.33 -0.83
N MET A 8 -7.54 -26.98 -1.72
CA MET A 8 -7.46 -25.75 -2.51
C MET A 8 -8.09 -24.51 -1.84
N LEU A 9 -8.68 -24.64 -0.65
CA LEU A 9 -9.43 -23.58 0.02
C LEU A 9 -8.66 -22.57 0.92
N PRO A 10 -7.36 -22.74 1.31
CA PRO A 10 -6.62 -21.68 2.02
C PRO A 10 -5.75 -20.78 1.12
N SER A 11 -5.38 -21.23 -0.08
CA SER A 11 -4.29 -20.61 -0.87
C SER A 11 -4.61 -19.20 -1.40
N LEU A 12 -5.89 -18.88 -1.62
CA LEU A 12 -6.34 -17.56 -2.07
C LEU A 12 -6.36 -16.51 -0.94
N GLY A 13 -6.53 -16.93 0.31
CA GLY A 13 -6.46 -16.04 1.47
C GLY A 13 -5.01 -15.64 1.78
N GLU A 14 -4.09 -16.61 1.72
CA GLU A 14 -2.69 -16.41 2.10
C GLU A 14 -1.93 -15.46 1.17
N GLN A 15 -2.04 -15.62 -0.15
CA GLN A 15 -1.31 -14.77 -1.10
C GLN A 15 -1.74 -13.29 -1.01
N TRP A 16 -3.04 -13.02 -0.88
CA TRP A 16 -3.53 -11.65 -0.70
C TRP A 16 -3.13 -11.05 0.66
N GLN A 17 -3.19 -11.86 1.72
CA GLN A 17 -2.71 -11.41 3.03
C GLN A 17 -1.21 -11.10 3.02
N GLN A 18 -0.41 -11.88 2.28
CA GLN A 18 1.01 -11.64 2.08
C GLN A 18 1.27 -10.33 1.31
N GLU A 19 0.60 -10.09 0.18
CA GLU A 19 0.76 -8.85 -0.59
C GLU A 19 0.38 -7.61 0.22
N ARG A 20 -0.70 -7.71 0.99
CA ARG A 20 -1.17 -6.62 1.86
C ARG A 20 -0.20 -6.39 3.03
N ARG A 21 0.33 -7.46 3.64
CA ARG A 21 1.39 -7.33 4.64
C ARG A 21 2.62 -6.65 4.04
N LEU A 22 3.03 -7.05 2.85
CA LEU A 22 4.18 -6.45 2.16
C LEU A 22 3.97 -4.96 1.90
N LEU A 23 2.83 -4.56 1.33
CA LEU A 23 2.50 -3.15 1.14
C LEU A 23 2.51 -2.38 2.47
N GLY A 24 1.93 -2.97 3.52
CA GLY A 24 1.93 -2.39 4.86
C GLY A 24 3.34 -2.22 5.45
N VAL A 25 4.23 -3.20 5.25
CA VAL A 25 5.63 -3.13 5.66
C VAL A 25 6.37 -2.05 4.89
N LEU A 26 6.25 -2.04 3.55
CA LEU A 26 6.90 -1.06 2.69
C LEU A 26 6.46 0.38 3.05
N LEU A 27 5.18 0.58 3.34
CA LEU A 27 4.65 1.88 3.72
C LEU A 27 5.16 2.31 5.10
N ARG A 28 5.17 1.41 6.10
CA ARG A 28 5.71 1.69 7.44
C ARG A 28 7.21 1.99 7.39
N LEU A 29 7.97 1.28 6.57
CA LEU A 29 9.39 1.56 6.35
C LEU A 29 9.57 2.96 5.76
N CYS A 30 8.83 3.32 4.71
CA CYS A 30 8.87 4.67 4.16
C CYS A 30 8.54 5.75 5.18
N PHE A 31 7.44 5.60 5.94
CA PHE A 31 7.08 6.55 7.00
C PHE A 31 8.13 6.62 8.11
N GLY A 32 8.67 5.47 8.52
CA GLY A 32 9.69 5.38 9.55
C GLY A 32 10.97 6.08 9.13
N VAL A 33 11.50 5.77 7.95
CA VAL A 33 12.71 6.42 7.41
C VAL A 33 12.46 7.90 7.16
N ALA A 34 11.33 8.28 6.57
CA ALA A 34 10.96 9.69 6.40
C ALA A 34 10.91 10.43 7.75
N GLY A 35 10.36 9.80 8.80
CA GLY A 35 10.38 10.35 10.15
C GLY A 35 11.80 10.49 10.71
N LEU A 36 12.66 9.49 10.52
CA LEU A 36 14.04 9.52 11.00
C LEU A 36 14.88 10.60 10.33
N LEU A 37 14.59 11.00 9.09
CA LEU A 37 15.29 12.08 8.39
C LEU A 37 15.17 13.44 9.07
N TRP A 38 14.19 13.64 9.96
CA TRP A 38 14.08 14.87 10.76
C TRP A 38 15.21 15.03 11.79
N ILE A 39 15.75 13.92 12.30
CA ILE A 39 16.80 13.94 13.32
C ILE A 39 18.10 14.56 12.78
N PRO A 40 18.70 14.07 11.69
CA PRO A 40 19.90 14.70 11.16
C PRO A 40 19.63 16.13 10.69
N LEU A 41 18.44 16.40 10.12
CA LEU A 41 18.05 17.75 9.72
C LEU A 41 18.06 18.73 10.90
N SER A 42 17.64 18.32 12.11
CA SER A 42 17.66 19.20 13.29
C SER A 42 19.05 19.42 13.87
N LEU A 43 19.99 18.48 13.66
CA LEU A 43 21.35 18.55 14.18
C LEU A 43 22.33 19.28 13.26
N MET A 44 22.05 19.34 11.96
CA MET A 44 22.93 19.97 10.95
C MET A 44 22.80 21.50 10.96
N ASN A 45 23.94 22.17 10.80
CA ASN A 45 24.04 23.63 10.68
C ASN A 45 23.85 24.07 9.22
N ILE A 46 22.61 23.98 8.74
CA ILE A 46 22.20 24.37 7.39
C ILE A 46 21.57 25.76 7.37
N THR A 47 21.61 26.42 6.22
CA THR A 47 20.96 27.73 6.05
C THR A 47 19.43 27.61 6.19
N ALA A 48 18.76 28.71 6.56
CA ALA A 48 17.31 28.73 6.71
C ALA A 48 16.58 28.37 5.40
N ASP A 49 17.11 28.82 4.26
CA ASP A 49 16.53 28.57 2.94
C ASP A 49 16.64 27.09 2.53
N GLU A 50 17.79 26.47 2.77
CA GLU A 50 17.99 25.03 2.52
C GLU A 50 17.08 24.17 3.40
N ARG A 51 16.94 24.55 4.68
CA ARG A 51 16.03 23.89 5.62
C ARG A 51 14.57 24.00 5.16
N ALA A 52 14.15 25.16 4.70
CA ALA A 52 12.80 25.39 4.19
C ALA A 52 12.53 24.55 2.94
N ALA A 53 13.46 24.55 1.98
CA ALA A 53 13.34 23.76 0.75
C ALA A 53 13.30 22.25 1.03
N TYR A 54 14.14 21.76 1.95
CA TYR A 54 14.12 20.36 2.37
C TYR A 54 12.80 20.00 3.05
N THR A 55 12.34 20.83 3.98
CA THR A 55 11.06 20.66 4.69
C THR A 55 9.87 20.58 3.74
N LEU A 56 9.82 21.45 2.74
CA LEU A 56 8.78 21.43 1.71
C LEU A 56 8.77 20.10 0.94
N SER A 57 9.95 19.62 0.55
CA SER A 57 10.08 18.35 -0.15
C SER A 57 9.73 17.15 0.75
N GLN A 58 9.99 17.24 2.05
CA GLN A 58 9.54 16.29 3.08
C GLN A 58 8.01 16.21 3.14
N TYR A 59 7.32 17.36 3.10
CA TYR A 59 5.85 17.39 3.06
C TYR A 59 5.27 16.81 1.76
N GLN A 60 5.93 17.03 0.63
CA GLN A 60 5.54 16.40 -0.64
C GLN A 60 5.65 14.86 -0.56
N LEU A 61 6.71 14.35 0.05
CA LEU A 61 6.84 12.91 0.33
C LEU A 61 5.69 12.41 1.21
N TYR A 62 5.38 13.09 2.31
CA TYR A 62 4.25 12.71 3.16
C TYR A 62 2.91 12.75 2.43
N LEU A 63 2.69 13.71 1.53
CA LEU A 63 1.49 13.76 0.71
C LEU A 63 1.33 12.47 -0.13
N PHE A 64 2.40 11.99 -0.76
CA PHE A 64 2.37 10.72 -1.49
C PHE A 64 2.09 9.52 -0.58
N LEU A 65 2.78 9.44 0.56
CA LEU A 65 2.62 8.34 1.50
C LEU A 65 1.22 8.30 2.12
N LEU A 66 0.66 9.46 2.50
CA LEU A 66 -0.70 9.59 3.02
C LEU A 66 -1.74 9.29 1.95
N THR A 67 -1.50 9.69 0.70
CA THR A 67 -2.39 9.35 -0.42
C THR A 67 -2.44 7.85 -0.64
N LEU A 68 -1.28 7.18 -0.65
CA LEU A 68 -1.19 5.73 -0.78
C LEU A 68 -1.87 5.02 0.39
N TRP A 69 -1.60 5.47 1.62
CA TRP A 69 -2.23 4.94 2.83
C TRP A 69 -3.76 5.08 2.80
N GLY A 70 -4.26 6.30 2.53
CA GLY A 70 -5.70 6.58 2.50
C GLY A 70 -6.41 5.83 1.38
N TYR A 71 -5.74 5.65 0.24
CA TYR A 71 -6.25 4.83 -0.85
C TYR A 71 -6.39 3.35 -0.45
N ASP A 72 -5.36 2.74 0.17
CA ASP A 72 -5.46 1.35 0.64
C ASP A 72 -6.52 1.20 1.73
N TYR A 73 -6.60 2.13 2.68
CA TYR A 73 -7.62 2.15 3.72
C TYR A 73 -9.04 2.18 3.13
N ARG A 74 -9.30 3.09 2.17
CA ARG A 74 -10.60 3.17 1.49
C ARG A 74 -10.93 1.87 0.75
N ARG A 75 -9.94 1.22 0.13
CA ARG A 75 -10.16 -0.07 -0.55
C ARG A 75 -10.42 -1.19 0.44
N GLN A 76 -9.77 -1.18 1.59
CA GLN A 76 -10.06 -2.13 2.66
C GLN A 76 -11.52 -2.02 3.12
N LEU A 77 -12.04 -0.81 3.33
CA LEU A 77 -13.44 -0.61 3.67
C LEU A 77 -14.38 -1.19 2.60
N LYS A 78 -14.15 -0.86 1.32
CA LYS A 78 -14.93 -1.40 0.21
C LYS A 78 -14.89 -2.94 0.11
N ARG A 79 -13.74 -3.54 0.42
CA ARG A 79 -13.61 -5.01 0.46
C ARG A 79 -14.47 -5.60 1.57
N THR A 80 -14.42 -5.01 2.76
CA THR A 80 -15.26 -5.43 3.90
C THR A 80 -16.74 -5.29 3.58
N GLU A 81 -17.16 -4.15 3.03
CA GLU A 81 -18.53 -3.91 2.58
C GLU A 81 -18.98 -4.94 1.54
N CYS A 82 -18.12 -5.26 0.56
CA CYS A 82 -18.39 -6.26 -0.46
C CYS A 82 -18.60 -7.65 0.15
N VAL A 83 -17.71 -8.09 1.06
CA VAL A 83 -17.83 -9.40 1.72
C VAL A 83 -19.10 -9.46 2.58
N LEU A 84 -19.41 -8.40 3.33
CA LEU A 84 -20.64 -8.33 4.13
C LEU A 84 -21.90 -8.35 3.26
N GLY A 85 -21.91 -7.61 2.15
CA GLY A 85 -23.01 -7.59 1.20
C GLY A 85 -23.27 -8.97 0.59
N LEU A 86 -22.22 -9.68 0.18
CA LEU A 86 -22.33 -11.03 -0.37
C LEU A 86 -22.75 -12.05 0.70
N ALA A 87 -22.23 -11.94 1.91
CA ALA A 87 -22.60 -12.80 3.03
C ALA A 87 -24.08 -12.67 3.36
N ASN A 88 -24.59 -11.44 3.45
CA ASN A 88 -26.00 -11.16 3.69
C ASN A 88 -26.89 -11.67 2.57
N ALA A 89 -26.50 -11.47 1.30
CA ALA A 89 -27.26 -11.94 0.15
C ALA A 89 -27.36 -13.47 0.06
N ALA A 90 -26.30 -14.17 0.48
CA ALA A 90 -26.27 -15.63 0.50
C ALA A 90 -26.72 -16.24 1.84
N ALA A 91 -27.12 -15.42 2.83
CA ALA A 91 -27.48 -15.84 4.19
C ALA A 91 -26.41 -16.74 4.86
N VAL A 92 -25.13 -16.44 4.61
CA VAL A 92 -23.97 -17.17 5.16
C VAL A 92 -23.12 -16.26 6.03
N ALA A 93 -22.26 -16.86 6.86
CA ALA A 93 -21.28 -16.08 7.62
C ALA A 93 -20.23 -15.43 6.68
N PRO A 94 -19.69 -14.23 7.00
CA PRO A 94 -18.67 -13.57 6.17
C PRO A 94 -17.44 -14.42 5.87
N MET A 95 -17.06 -15.30 6.80
CA MET A 95 -15.93 -16.22 6.65
C MET A 95 -16.18 -17.34 5.64
N GLN A 96 -17.44 -17.57 5.26
CA GLN A 96 -17.85 -18.60 4.31
C GLN A 96 -17.97 -18.06 2.87
N VAL A 97 -17.81 -16.75 2.66
CA VAL A 97 -17.85 -16.13 1.33
C VAL A 97 -16.66 -16.62 0.50
N ARG A 98 -16.95 -17.20 -0.66
CA ARG A 98 -15.94 -17.77 -1.57
C ARG A 98 -15.52 -16.78 -2.64
N TRP A 99 -14.32 -16.99 -3.18
CA TRP A 99 -13.78 -16.18 -4.28
C TRP A 99 -14.69 -16.20 -5.52
N GLU A 100 -15.30 -17.33 -5.83
CA GLU A 100 -16.25 -17.48 -6.94
C GLU A 100 -17.43 -16.50 -6.83
N GLN A 101 -17.94 -16.27 -5.62
CA GLN A 101 -19.03 -15.32 -5.37
C GLN A 101 -18.57 -13.87 -5.60
N ILE A 102 -17.32 -13.56 -5.24
CA ILE A 102 -16.71 -12.24 -5.47
C ILE A 102 -16.48 -11.98 -6.97
N VAL A 103 -16.03 -13.00 -7.70
CA VAL A 103 -15.83 -12.93 -9.15
C VAL A 103 -17.17 -12.78 -9.87
N ALA A 104 -18.18 -13.58 -9.49
CA ALA A 104 -19.53 -13.50 -10.04
C ALA A 104 -20.17 -12.12 -9.82
N ALA A 105 -19.86 -11.47 -8.69
CA ALA A 105 -20.29 -10.11 -8.39
C ALA A 105 -19.50 -9.01 -9.15
N GLY A 106 -18.50 -9.38 -9.97
CA GLY A 106 -17.65 -8.44 -10.68
C GLY A 106 -16.71 -7.63 -9.78
N GLN A 107 -16.53 -8.03 -8.53
CA GLN A 107 -15.77 -7.28 -7.51
C GLN A 107 -14.32 -7.74 -7.35
N ALA A 108 -13.84 -8.65 -8.21
CA ALA A 108 -12.47 -9.20 -8.15
C ALA A 108 -11.38 -8.10 -8.10
N SER A 109 -11.57 -7.00 -8.85
CA SER A 109 -10.63 -5.88 -8.90
C SER A 109 -10.45 -5.14 -7.57
N LEU A 110 -11.36 -5.28 -6.60
CA LEU A 110 -11.16 -4.70 -5.27
C LEU A 110 -9.99 -5.37 -4.54
N PHE A 111 -9.70 -6.63 -4.83
CA PHE A 111 -8.71 -7.44 -4.13
C PHE A 111 -7.32 -7.40 -4.76
N ASP A 112 -7.13 -6.70 -5.88
CA ASP A 112 -5.81 -6.45 -6.46
C ASP A 112 -5.01 -5.49 -5.57
N VAL A 113 -3.87 -5.93 -5.05
CA VAL A 113 -3.00 -5.10 -4.17
C VAL A 113 -1.69 -4.78 -4.89
N LEU A 114 -0.80 -5.76 -5.05
CA LEU A 114 0.48 -5.60 -5.74
C LEU A 114 0.54 -6.42 -7.03
N ARG A 115 -0.30 -7.44 -7.16
CA ARG A 115 -0.50 -8.19 -8.40
C ARG A 115 -1.96 -8.17 -8.83
N ARG A 116 -2.16 -8.37 -10.12
CA ARG A 116 -3.47 -8.55 -10.73
C ARG A 116 -3.91 -9.98 -10.46
N ARG A 117 -5.13 -10.16 -9.96
CA ARG A 117 -5.76 -11.48 -9.85
C ARG A 117 -6.45 -11.88 -11.15
N ASP A 118 -6.53 -13.19 -11.36
CA ASP A 118 -7.33 -13.78 -12.42
C ASP A 118 -8.77 -13.27 -12.35
N MET A 119 -9.34 -12.96 -13.52
CA MET A 119 -10.69 -12.37 -13.67
C MET A 119 -10.84 -10.91 -13.22
N SER A 120 -9.77 -10.23 -12.77
CA SER A 120 -9.83 -8.77 -12.58
C SER A 120 -9.81 -8.04 -13.93
N GLN A 121 -10.81 -7.20 -14.17
CA GLN A 121 -10.94 -6.42 -15.41
C GLN A 121 -10.23 -5.05 -15.35
N LYS A 122 -9.77 -4.60 -14.17
CA LYS A 122 -9.29 -3.22 -13.98
C LYS A 122 -7.81 -3.19 -13.62
N TRP A 123 -7.01 -2.54 -14.46
CA TRP A 123 -5.58 -2.31 -14.23
C TRP A 123 -5.28 -1.06 -13.38
N PHE A 124 -6.20 -0.10 -13.40
CA PHE A 124 -6.02 1.18 -12.71
C PHE A 124 -5.58 1.04 -11.24
N PRO A 125 -6.20 0.17 -10.41
CA PRO A 125 -5.83 0.09 -9.00
C PRO A 125 -4.40 -0.39 -8.76
N LEU A 126 -3.93 -1.30 -9.62
CA LEU A 126 -2.57 -1.83 -9.57
C LEU A 126 -1.54 -0.76 -9.97
N VAL A 127 -1.77 -0.12 -11.12
CA VAL A 127 -0.88 0.92 -11.65
C VAL A 127 -0.81 2.10 -10.69
N PHE A 128 -1.93 2.51 -10.11
CA PHE A 128 -1.99 3.59 -9.15
C PHE A 128 -1.18 3.29 -7.88
N THR A 129 -1.33 2.10 -7.30
CA THR A 129 -0.56 1.67 -6.12
C THR A 129 0.94 1.62 -6.42
N TRP A 130 1.35 1.02 -7.54
CA TRP A 130 2.77 0.97 -7.91
C TRP A 130 3.36 2.33 -8.20
N THR A 131 2.62 3.20 -8.90
CA THR A 131 3.09 4.57 -9.22
C THR A 131 3.36 5.34 -7.93
N LEU A 132 2.41 5.34 -6.98
CA LEU A 132 2.59 6.02 -5.70
C LEU A 132 3.73 5.42 -4.87
N LEU A 133 3.87 4.09 -4.87
CA LEU A 133 4.93 3.42 -4.13
C LEU A 133 6.31 3.76 -4.71
N LEU A 134 6.48 3.68 -6.03
CA LEU A 134 7.71 4.05 -6.72
C LEU A 134 8.05 5.52 -6.52
N CYS A 135 7.07 6.43 -6.67
CA CYS A 135 7.26 7.85 -6.40
C CYS A 135 7.69 8.10 -4.95
N GLY A 136 7.05 7.45 -3.97
CA GLY A 136 7.41 7.58 -2.56
C GLY A 136 8.84 7.14 -2.26
N TYR A 137 9.24 5.97 -2.75
CA TYR A 137 10.61 5.46 -2.56
C TYR A 137 11.66 6.29 -3.32
N TRP A 138 11.35 6.74 -4.52
CA TRP A 138 12.25 7.62 -5.28
C TRP A 138 12.46 8.95 -4.55
N TRP A 139 11.37 9.58 -4.08
CA TRP A 139 11.47 10.84 -3.35
C TRP A 139 12.24 10.69 -2.03
N LEU A 140 12.00 9.58 -1.32
CA LEU A 140 12.75 9.24 -0.12
C LEU A 140 14.26 9.09 -0.40
N GLY A 141 14.63 8.38 -1.47
CA GLY A 141 16.02 8.24 -1.89
C GLY A 141 16.65 9.59 -2.20
N ARG A 142 15.95 10.46 -2.93
CA ARG A 142 16.42 11.82 -3.23
C ARG A 142 16.63 12.67 -1.97
N GLN A 143 15.75 12.54 -0.97
CA GLN A 143 15.90 13.22 0.32
C GLN A 143 17.12 12.72 1.09
N ILE A 144 17.36 11.41 1.11
CA ILE A 144 18.56 10.83 1.73
C ILE A 144 19.83 11.37 1.07
N VAL A 145 19.90 11.40 -0.27
CA VAL A 145 21.06 11.94 -1.00
C VAL A 145 21.30 13.41 -0.66
N ARG A 146 20.26 14.23 -0.69
CA ARG A 146 20.33 15.65 -0.29
C ARG A 146 20.87 15.85 1.12
N LEU A 147 20.46 14.98 2.05
CA LEU A 147 20.91 15.06 3.43
C LEU A 147 22.38 14.64 3.59
N VAL A 148 22.84 13.67 2.80
CA VAL A 148 24.26 13.30 2.73
C VAL A 148 25.08 14.45 2.13
N GLU A 149 24.59 15.12 1.08
CA GLU A 149 25.26 16.29 0.49
C GLU A 149 25.51 17.36 1.56
N PHE A 150 24.49 17.73 2.34
CA PHE A 150 24.62 18.68 3.45
C PHE A 150 25.63 18.25 4.52
N ALA A 151 25.78 16.95 4.76
CA ALA A 151 26.76 16.42 5.71
C ALA A 151 28.20 16.50 5.19
N THR A 152 28.39 16.55 3.87
CA THR A 152 29.70 16.50 3.21
C THR A 152 30.22 17.86 2.75
N THR A 153 29.36 18.87 2.61
CA THR A 153 29.76 20.25 2.36
C THR A 153 30.18 20.94 3.67
N PRO A 154 31.44 21.39 3.80
CA PRO A 154 31.97 22.04 5.00
C PRO A 154 31.40 23.45 5.23
#